data_AF-A0A6G3WJZ0-F1
#
_entry.id   AF-A0A6G3WJZ0-F1
#
_cell.length_a   1.000
_cell.length_b   1.000
_cell.length_c   1.000
_cell.angle_alpha   90.00
_cell.angle_beta   90.00
_cell.angle_gamma   90.00
#
_symmetry.space_group_name_H-M   'P 1'
#
loop_
_entity.id
_entity.type
_entity.pdbx_description
1 polymer ?
#
loop_
_entity_poly.entity_id
_entity_poly.type
_entity_poly.pdbx_seq_one_letter_code
_entity_poly.pdbx_strand_id
1 'polypeptide(L)'
;AVKAGIPMNVPALTVNKVCLSGLDAIALADQLIRAGEFDVVVAGGQESMTNAPHLLPKSREGHKYGAIEMLDAMAYDGLTD
;
A
#
# COMPACT_ATOMS: atom_id res chain seq x y z
N ALA A 1 8.99 -1.86 -8.17
CA ALA A 1 9.59 -1.22 -9.36
C ALA A 1 11.11 -1.42 -9.43
N VAL A 2 11.90 -0.85 -8.52
CA VAL A 2 13.38 -0.87 -8.59
C VAL A 2 13.97 -2.29 -8.63
N LYS A 3 13.47 -3.19 -7.79
CA LYS A 3 13.89 -4.61 -7.81
C LYS A 3 13.62 -5.34 -9.14
N ALA A 4 12.74 -4.79 -9.98
CA ALA A 4 12.43 -5.29 -11.32
C ALA A 4 13.23 -4.57 -12.42
N GLY A 5 14.22 -3.74 -12.06
CA GLY A 5 15.10 -3.04 -12.99
C GLY A 5 14.62 -1.66 -13.45
N ILE A 6 13.50 -1.15 -12.92
CA ILE A 6 13.02 0.20 -13.22
C ILE A 6 13.94 1.23 -12.53
N PRO A 7 14.54 2.19 -13.26
CA PRO A 7 15.42 3.21 -12.68
C PRO A 7 14.76 4.10 -11.63
N MET A 8 15.56 4.62 -10.68
CA MET A 8 15.08 5.49 -9.59
C MET A 8 14.57 6.88 -10.04
N ASN A 9 14.89 7.29 -11.26
CA ASN A 9 14.41 8.54 -11.84
C ASN A 9 13.01 8.40 -12.48
N VAL A 10 12.46 7.18 -12.58
CA VAL A 10 11.08 6.96 -13.01
C VAL A 10 10.15 7.23 -11.82
N PRO A 11 9.17 8.14 -11.94
CA PRO A 11 8.25 8.43 -10.85
C PRO A 11 7.39 7.20 -10.52
N ALA A 12 7.08 7.03 -9.23
CA ALA A 12 6.24 5.94 -8.74
C ALA A 12 5.37 6.43 -7.59
N LEU A 13 4.17 5.85 -7.48
CA LEU A 13 3.23 6.09 -6.37
C LEU A 13 2.60 4.76 -5.96
N THR A 14 2.03 4.71 -4.75
CA THR A 14 1.28 3.56 -4.24
C THR A 14 -0.17 3.96 -4.02
N VAL A 15 -1.09 3.20 -4.61
CA VAL A 15 -2.54 3.39 -4.45
C VAL A 15 -3.04 2.40 -3.40
N ASN A 16 -3.80 2.88 -2.42
CA ASN A 16 -4.53 2.03 -1.48
C ASN A 16 -6.03 2.30 -1.59
N LYS A 17 -6.75 1.30 -2.11
CA LYS A 17 -8.20 1.21 -2.20
C LYS A 17 -8.65 -0.22 -1.86
N VAL A 18 -8.01 -0.80 -0.84
CA VAL A 18 -8.22 -2.20 -0.38
C VAL A 18 -8.14 -3.16 -1.59
N CYS A 19 -9.08 -4.10 -1.74
CA CYS A 19 -9.12 -5.08 -2.83
C CYS A 19 -9.13 -4.44 -4.22
N LEU A 20 -9.57 -3.18 -4.35
CA LEU A 20 -9.68 -2.49 -5.63
C LEU A 20 -8.38 -1.78 -6.05
N SER A 21 -7.36 -1.72 -5.20
CA SER A 21 -6.11 -0.95 -5.44
C SER A 21 -5.47 -1.23 -6.80
N GLY A 22 -5.38 -2.51 -7.19
CA GLY A 22 -4.74 -2.90 -8.45
C GLY A 22 -5.50 -2.43 -9.69
N LEU A 23 -6.84 -2.48 -9.65
CA LEU A 23 -7.68 -2.00 -10.74
C LEU A 23 -7.74 -0.46 -10.79
N ASP A 24 -7.76 0.19 -9.62
CA ASP A 24 -7.73 1.64 -9.52
C ASP A 24 -6.41 2.20 -10.08
N ALA A 25 -5.28 1.51 -9.84
CA ALA A 25 -3.99 1.85 -10.46
C ALA A 25 -4.02 1.75 -12.01
N ILE A 26 -4.72 0.75 -12.56
CA ILE A 26 -4.89 0.61 -14.02
C ILE A 26 -5.78 1.75 -14.57
N ALA A 27 -6.87 2.08 -13.88
CA ALA A 27 -7.74 3.20 -14.26
C ALA A 27 -6.99 4.55 -14.22
N LEU A 28 -6.16 4.76 -13.20
CA LEU A 28 -5.31 5.95 -13.11
C LEU A 28 -4.29 6.02 -14.26
N ALA A 29 -3.67 4.89 -14.63
CA ALA A 29 -2.78 4.85 -15.78
C ALA A 29 -3.47 5.21 -17.10
N ASP A 30 -4.70 4.73 -17.34
CA ASP A 30 -5.50 5.13 -18.52
C ASP A 30 -5.73 6.66 -18.52
N GLN A 31 -6.11 7.23 -17.39
CA GLN A 31 -6.36 8.66 -17.26
C GLN A 31 -5.10 9.50 -17.56
N LEU A 32 -3.96 9.10 -17.00
CA LEU A 32 -2.68 9.78 -17.20
C LEU A 32 -2.21 9.74 -18.65
N ILE A 33 -2.36 8.59 -19.31
CA ILE A 33 -2.01 8.44 -20.74
C ILE A 33 -2.94 9.28 -21.61
N ARG A 34 -4.26 9.23 -21.35
CA ARG A 34 -5.25 10.01 -22.10
C ARG A 34 -5.14 11.51 -21.90
N ALA A 35 -4.65 11.94 -20.74
CA ALA A 35 -4.34 13.34 -20.46
C ALA A 35 -3.06 13.82 -21.19
N GLY A 36 -2.29 12.91 -21.79
CA GLY A 36 -1.01 13.22 -22.43
C GLY A 36 0.12 13.50 -21.43
N GLU A 37 -0.04 13.08 -20.17
CA GLU A 37 0.99 13.27 -19.14
C GLU A 37 2.11 12.24 -19.24
N PHE A 38 1.79 11.02 -19.70
CA PHE A 38 2.72 9.91 -19.85
C PHE A 38 2.42 9.09 -21.09
N ASP A 39 3.44 8.60 -21.79
CA ASP A 39 3.26 7.69 -22.93
C ASP A 39 3.16 6.21 -22.50
N VAL A 40 3.85 5.84 -21.43
CA VAL A 40 3.93 4.45 -20.94
C VAL A 40 3.90 4.44 -19.42
N VAL A 41 3.01 3.62 -18.85
CA VAL A 41 2.86 3.45 -17.39
C VAL A 41 2.79 1.96 -17.07
N VAL A 42 3.50 1.53 -16.02
CA VAL A 42 3.35 0.19 -15.44
C VAL A 42 2.35 0.28 -14.28
N ALA A 43 1.22 -0.41 -14.38
CA ALA A 43 0.14 -0.37 -13.40
C ALA A 43 -0.28 -1.78 -12.95
N GLY A 44 -0.76 -1.89 -11.72
CA GLY A 44 -1.21 -3.14 -11.11
C GLY A 44 -1.20 -3.07 -9.59
N GLY A 45 -1.15 -4.23 -8.93
CA GLY A 45 -1.07 -4.35 -7.47
C GLY A 45 -0.18 -5.51 -7.04
N GLN A 46 0.33 -5.42 -5.82
CA GLN A 46 1.07 -6.50 -5.14
C GLN A 46 0.61 -6.53 -3.69
N GLU A 47 0.65 -7.70 -3.06
CA GLU A 47 0.27 -7.88 -1.66
C GLU A 47 1.07 -9.03 -1.05
N SER A 48 1.30 -8.96 0.26
CA SER A 48 1.86 -10.05 1.06
C SER A 48 1.20 -10.11 2.43
N MET A 49 0.00 -10.69 2.48
CA MET A 49 -0.77 -10.86 3.72
C MET A 49 0.03 -11.63 4.78
N THR A 50 0.76 -12.68 4.39
CA THR A 50 1.60 -13.46 5.31
C THR A 50 2.67 -12.64 6.03
N ASN A 51 3.12 -11.52 5.44
CA ASN A 51 4.13 -10.65 6.03
C ASN A 51 3.55 -9.44 6.77
N ALA A 52 2.22 -9.37 6.95
CA ALA A 52 1.60 -8.31 7.72
C ALA A 52 2.07 -8.34 9.19
N PRO A 53 2.49 -7.20 9.76
CA PRO A 53 3.00 -7.16 11.13
C PRO A 53 1.87 -7.16 12.17
N HIS A 54 2.24 -7.40 13.42
CA HIS A 54 1.42 -6.97 14.54
C HIS A 54 1.79 -5.53 14.94
N LEU A 55 0.78 -4.73 15.29
CA LEU A 55 0.93 -3.34 15.72
C LEU A 55 0.77 -3.24 17.24
N LEU A 56 1.55 -2.36 17.86
CA LEU A 56 1.42 -2.01 19.27
C LEU A 56 0.95 -0.55 19.40
N PRO A 57 -0.38 -0.30 19.41
CA PRO A 57 -0.92 1.06 19.48
C PRO A 57 -0.40 1.82 20.69
N LYS A 58 -0.16 3.13 20.53
CA LYS A 58 0.35 4.03 21.60
C LYS A 58 1.77 3.71 22.11
N SER A 59 2.50 2.80 21.47
CA SER A 59 3.88 2.48 21.86
C SER A 59 4.81 3.71 21.91
N ARG A 60 4.60 4.72 21.05
CA ARG A 60 5.39 5.97 21.08
C ARG A 60 5.16 6.82 22.34
N GLU A 61 3.95 6.78 22.91
CA GLU A 61 3.61 7.48 24.16
C GLU A 61 4.05 6.67 25.39
N GLY A 62 4.17 5.35 25.21
CA GLY A 62 4.57 4.39 26.23
C GLY A 62 3.38 3.80 26.97
N HIS A 63 3.61 2.62 27.55
CA HIS A 63 2.64 1.94 28.41
C HIS A 63 3.19 1.89 29.83
N LYS A 64 2.47 2.49 30.78
CA LYS A 64 2.97 2.62 32.16
C LYS A 64 2.83 1.33 32.98
N TYR A 65 1.69 0.63 32.85
CA TYR A 65 1.38 -0.59 33.60
C TYR A 65 0.15 -1.29 32.99
N GLY A 66 0.07 -2.62 33.10
CA GLY A 66 -1.08 -3.43 32.69
C GLY A 66 -0.85 -4.26 31.42
N ALA A 67 -1.81 -5.13 31.10
CA ALA A 67 -1.81 -5.90 29.86
C ALA A 67 -2.05 -5.00 28.65
N ILE A 68 -1.43 -5.34 27.51
CA ILE A 68 -1.56 -4.60 26.27
C ILE A 68 -1.91 -5.60 25.16
N GLU A 69 -2.87 -5.23 24.33
CA GLU A 69 -3.25 -5.99 23.14
C GLU A 69 -2.42 -5.52 21.94
N MET A 70 -1.95 -6.47 21.15
CA MET A 70 -1.34 -6.19 19.85
C MET A 70 -2.41 -6.40 18.77
N LEU A 71 -2.50 -5.46 17.83
CA LEU A 71 -3.42 -5.56 16.72
C LEU A 71 -2.76 -6.33 15.57
N ASP A 72 -3.51 -7.19 14.90
CA ASP A 72 -3.08 -7.76 13.62
C ASP A 72 -3.31 -6.72 12.51
N ALA A 73 -2.25 -6.30 11.81
CA ALA A 73 -2.37 -5.27 10.77
C ALA A 73 -3.20 -5.72 9.56
N MET A 74 -3.18 -7.00 9.20
CA MET A 74 -3.99 -7.51 8.09
C MET A 74 -5.48 -7.38 8.41
N ALA A 75 -5.86 -7.79 9.63
CA ALA A 75 -7.23 -7.65 10.09
C ALA A 75 -7.64 -6.18 10.19
N TYR A 76 -6.81 -5.36 10.84
CA TYR A 76 -7.10 -3.96 11.14
C TYR A 76 -7.14 -3.07 9.89
N ASP A 77 -6.16 -3.18 8.99
CA ASP A 77 -6.03 -2.27 7.83
C ASP A 77 -6.77 -2.77 6.57
N GLY A 78 -7.08 -4.07 6.48
CA GLY A 78 -7.53 -4.69 5.21
C GLY A 78 -8.84 -5.48 5.26
N LEU A 79 -9.29 -5.94 6.43
CA LEU A 79 -10.41 -6.90 6.54
C LEU A 79 -11.51 -6.47 7.52
N THR A 80 -11.37 -5.31 8.16
CA THR A 80 -12.32 -4.75 9.13
C THR A 80 -12.90 -3.45 8.57
N ASP A 81 -14.18 -3.18 8.87
CA ASP A 81 -14.90 -1.95 8.52
C ASP A 81 -14.67 -0.82 9.55
#